data_AF-A0A6U2D9P6-F1
#
_entry.id   AF-A0A6U2D9P6-F1
#
_cell.length_a   1.000
_cell.length_b   1.000
_cell.length_c   1.000
_cell.angle_alpha   90.00
_cell.angle_beta   90.00
_cell.angle_gamma   90.00
#
_symmetry.space_group_name_H-M   'P 1'
#
loop_
_entity.id
_entity.type
_entity.pdbx_description
1 polymer ?
#
loop_
_entity_poly.entity_id
_entity_poly.type
_entity_poly.pdbx_seq_one_letter_code
_entity_poly.pdbx_strand_id
1 'polypeptide(L)'
;MAAREPSYLAKCACGKFRAELHGEPFAMGAANCFCNDCCAACYYCDEKAKKEGKKNISMSCGDYPGAGAAISCWLLGDMKVVSGKDQLRGFKMSQKSPLCRTYTACCCTPMIYIGQKFGPRWRAFNLNCITSAKDGSPLKPEMTNVMGKFALKEAWDKIPAGEAKHDMIPWGLLPRVLGVIFIPWLFPGSQITVDEEDKNIPGLFIDAATVTEIVTAETYVKAGVKVPKALQEAK
;
A
#
# COMPACT_ATOMS: atom_id res chain seq x y z
N MET A 1 28.78 -3.11 2.66
CA MET A 1 28.34 -2.00 1.79
C MET A 1 28.32 -0.72 2.63
N ALA A 2 28.77 0.43 2.10
CA ALA A 2 28.68 1.69 2.84
C ALA A 2 27.22 2.04 3.13
N ALA A 3 26.93 2.60 4.31
CA ALA A 3 25.60 3.05 4.66
C ALA A 3 25.17 4.15 3.68
N ARG A 4 24.11 3.91 2.91
CA ARG A 4 23.51 4.92 2.02
C ARG A 4 22.66 5.85 2.88
N GLU A 5 22.76 7.14 2.66
CA GLU A 5 21.84 8.09 3.28
C GLU A 5 20.41 7.85 2.76
N PRO A 6 19.37 8.00 3.60
CA PRO A 6 17.99 7.90 3.15
C PRO A 6 17.61 9.10 2.28
N SER A 7 16.88 8.85 1.20
CA SER A 7 16.28 9.91 0.37
C SER A 7 14.94 10.36 0.97
N TYR A 8 14.19 9.42 1.54
CA TYR A 8 12.89 9.66 2.16
C TYR A 8 12.74 8.90 3.48
N LEU A 9 11.76 9.33 4.27
CA LEU A 9 11.34 8.70 5.51
C LEU A 9 9.84 8.40 5.44
N ALA A 10 9.44 7.20 5.82
CA ALA A 10 8.03 6.85 6.04
C ALA A 10 7.75 6.79 7.54
N LYS A 11 6.72 7.50 8.01
CA LYS A 11 6.33 7.54 9.44
C LYS A 11 4.83 7.39 9.61
N CYS A 12 4.41 6.62 10.60
CA CYS A 12 3.00 6.60 11.01
C CYS A 12 2.60 7.91 11.70
N ALA A 13 1.29 8.13 11.90
CA ALA A 13 0.78 9.37 12.50
C ALA A 13 1.41 9.76 13.84
N CYS A 14 1.73 8.79 14.70
CA CYS A 14 2.34 9.03 16.01
C CYS A 14 3.87 8.87 16.02
N GLY A 15 4.49 8.59 14.87
CA GLY A 15 5.95 8.44 14.74
C GLY A 15 6.57 7.16 15.31
N LYS A 16 5.81 6.32 16.02
CA LYS A 16 6.34 5.07 16.62
C LYS A 16 6.90 4.11 15.57
N PHE A 17 6.21 3.97 14.44
CA PHE A 17 6.74 3.32 13.25
C PHE A 17 7.52 4.31 12.37
N ARG A 18 8.73 3.92 11.98
CA ARG A 18 9.59 4.66 11.06
C ARG A 18 10.34 3.71 10.13
N ALA A 19 10.40 4.06 8.85
CA ALA A 19 11.29 3.44 7.86
C ALA A 19 12.10 4.50 7.10
N GLU A 20 13.31 4.13 6.73
CA GLU A 20 14.19 4.79 5.76
C GLU A 20 13.91 4.21 4.38
N LEU A 21 13.77 5.09 3.38
CA LEU A 21 13.59 4.75 1.97
C LEU A 21 14.74 5.39 1.19
N HIS A 22 15.48 4.58 0.44
CA HIS A 22 16.67 4.99 -0.30
C HIS A 22 16.36 5.11 -1.79
N GLY A 23 16.93 6.11 -2.44
CA GLY A 23 16.71 6.34 -3.88
C GLY A 23 15.26 6.67 -4.23
N GLU A 24 14.96 6.56 -5.52
CA GLU A 24 13.68 6.95 -6.10
C GLU A 24 12.61 5.85 -5.98
N PRO A 25 11.31 6.22 -5.91
CA PRO A 25 10.26 5.22 -5.93
C PRO A 25 10.24 4.39 -7.23
N PHE A 26 9.92 3.11 -7.07
CA PHE A 26 10.00 2.07 -8.09
C PHE A 26 8.83 2.05 -9.09
N ALA A 27 9.14 1.70 -10.35
CA ALA A 27 8.27 1.39 -11.51
C ALA A 27 7.19 2.41 -11.90
N MET A 28 6.23 2.65 -11.01
CA MET A 28 5.09 3.56 -11.18
C MET A 28 5.22 4.86 -10.38
N GLY A 29 6.31 5.05 -9.63
CA GLY A 29 6.47 6.24 -8.79
C GLY A 29 5.42 6.27 -7.68
N ALA A 30 4.39 7.08 -7.89
CA ALA A 30 3.18 7.08 -7.06
C ALA A 30 1.92 6.93 -7.90
N ALA A 31 0.95 6.23 -7.33
CA ALA A 31 -0.34 6.00 -7.95
C ALA A 31 -1.46 6.18 -6.94
N ASN A 32 -2.61 6.62 -7.42
CA ASN A 32 -3.85 6.55 -6.68
C ASN A 32 -4.68 5.38 -7.22
N CYS A 33 -4.83 4.32 -6.41
CA CYS A 33 -5.50 3.10 -6.84
C CYS A 33 -6.97 3.07 -6.40
N PHE A 34 -7.90 3.06 -7.36
CA PHE A 34 -9.34 3.11 -7.12
C PHE A 34 -10.03 1.74 -7.14
N CYS A 35 -9.30 0.63 -7.00
CA CYS A 35 -9.96 -0.66 -6.90
C CYS A 35 -10.75 -0.77 -5.59
N ASN A 36 -11.85 -1.54 -5.60
CA ASN A 36 -12.73 -1.71 -4.44
C ASN A 36 -11.94 -2.09 -3.17
N ASP A 37 -10.94 -2.95 -3.29
CA ASP A 37 -10.13 -3.40 -2.15
C ASP A 37 -9.24 -2.29 -1.58
N CYS A 38 -8.70 -1.40 -2.41
CA CYS A 38 -7.90 -0.26 -1.95
C CYS A 38 -8.76 0.76 -1.21
N CYS A 39 -9.92 1.10 -1.77
CA CYS A 39 -10.87 2.00 -1.13
C CYS A 39 -11.39 1.42 0.19
N ALA A 40 -11.81 0.14 0.20
CA ALA A 40 -12.29 -0.53 1.40
C ALA A 40 -11.22 -0.66 2.49
N ALA A 41 -9.96 -0.90 2.11
CA ALA A 41 -8.86 -0.96 3.07
C ALA A 41 -8.50 0.42 3.66
N CYS A 42 -8.62 1.49 2.88
CA CYS A 42 -8.49 2.86 3.40
C CYS A 42 -9.58 3.13 4.44
N TYR A 43 -10.84 2.91 4.06
CA TYR A 43 -11.98 3.08 4.95
C TYR A 43 -11.84 2.23 6.23
N TYR A 44 -11.40 0.98 6.11
CA TYR A 44 -11.18 0.09 7.24
C TYR A 44 -10.25 0.71 8.30
N CYS A 45 -9.09 1.21 7.87
CA CYS A 45 -8.10 1.77 8.79
C CYS A 45 -8.59 3.09 9.42
N ASP A 46 -9.25 3.95 8.64
CA ASP A 46 -9.80 5.22 9.11
C ASP A 46 -10.91 5.00 10.15
N GLU A 47 -11.84 4.09 9.87
CA GLU A 47 -12.93 3.78 10.79
C GLU A 47 -12.41 3.07 12.05
N LYS A 48 -11.40 2.20 11.92
CA LYS A 48 -10.74 1.58 13.08
C LYS A 48 -10.06 2.63 13.96
N ALA A 49 -9.33 3.57 13.36
CA ALA A 49 -8.72 4.69 14.08
C ALA A 49 -9.78 5.49 14.85
N LYS A 50 -10.88 5.84 14.17
CA LYS A 50 -12.00 6.58 14.77
C LYS A 50 -12.62 5.85 15.95
N LYS A 51 -12.94 4.56 15.82
CA LYS A 51 -13.52 3.74 16.89
C LYS A 51 -12.60 3.62 18.10
N GLU A 52 -11.29 3.60 17.87
CA GLU A 52 -10.29 3.51 18.93
C GLU A 52 -9.85 4.89 19.47
N GLY A 53 -10.47 5.99 19.03
CA GLY A 53 -10.12 7.34 19.45
C GLY A 53 -8.70 7.77 19.04
N LYS A 54 -8.15 7.18 17.96
CA LYS A 54 -6.80 7.40 17.46
C LYS A 54 -6.81 8.32 16.25
N LYS A 55 -5.74 9.11 16.10
CA LYS A 55 -5.46 9.89 14.89
C LYS A 55 -4.54 9.09 13.97
N ASN A 56 -5.03 8.71 12.79
CA ASN A 56 -4.22 8.07 11.75
C ASN A 56 -3.84 9.07 10.64
N ILE A 57 -2.97 8.65 9.72
CA ILE A 57 -2.79 9.29 8.41
C ILE A 57 -3.54 8.42 7.40
N SER A 58 -4.64 8.93 6.84
CA SER A 58 -5.41 8.22 5.82
C SER A 58 -4.58 8.00 4.55
N MET A 59 -4.91 6.95 3.79
CA MET A 59 -4.39 6.75 2.43
C MET A 59 -5.24 7.42 1.38
N SER A 60 -6.39 7.97 1.75
CA SER A 60 -7.29 8.57 0.78
C SER A 60 -6.59 9.71 0.08
N CYS A 61 -6.77 9.79 -1.24
CA CYS A 61 -6.26 10.91 -2.01
C CYS A 61 -7.35 11.98 -2.08
N GLY A 62 -7.05 13.18 -1.58
CA GLY A 62 -7.96 14.32 -1.60
C GLY A 62 -9.03 14.29 -0.49
N ASP A 63 -10.00 15.20 -0.61
CA ASP A 63 -10.98 15.51 0.45
C ASP A 63 -12.13 14.49 0.59
N TYR A 64 -12.02 13.32 -0.04
CA TYR A 64 -13.10 12.34 -0.09
C TYR A 64 -12.69 11.05 0.61
N PRO A 65 -13.37 10.65 1.70
CA PRO A 65 -13.16 9.35 2.32
C PRO A 65 -13.40 8.22 1.31
N GLY A 66 -12.42 7.32 1.15
CA GLY A 66 -12.51 6.19 0.21
C GLY A 66 -12.19 6.53 -1.26
N ALA A 67 -11.67 7.73 -1.54
CA ALA A 67 -11.21 8.12 -2.88
C ALA A 67 -9.81 7.57 -3.16
N GLY A 68 -9.78 6.29 -3.53
CA GLY A 68 -8.55 5.58 -3.89
C GLY A 68 -7.53 5.47 -2.74
N ALA A 69 -6.50 4.67 -2.95
CA ALA A 69 -5.37 4.61 -2.04
C ALA A 69 -4.14 5.25 -2.72
N ALA A 70 -3.66 6.35 -2.14
CA ALA A 70 -2.42 7.01 -2.53
C ALA A 70 -1.24 6.15 -2.06
N ILE A 71 -0.57 5.52 -3.02
CA ILE A 71 0.53 4.59 -2.77
C ILE A 71 1.78 5.00 -3.54
N SER A 72 2.94 4.69 -2.97
CA SER A 72 4.21 4.76 -3.69
C SER A 72 5.07 3.56 -3.35
N CYS A 73 5.80 3.03 -4.33
CA CYS A 73 6.44 1.72 -4.22
C CYS A 73 7.95 1.86 -4.05
N TRP A 74 8.56 1.09 -3.15
CA TRP A 74 10.03 0.97 -3.07
C TRP A 74 10.46 -0.47 -3.22
N LEU A 75 11.67 -0.67 -3.76
CA LEU A 75 12.30 -1.97 -3.72
C LEU A 75 12.70 -2.32 -2.28
N LEU A 76 12.62 -3.59 -1.90
CA LEU A 76 12.94 -4.06 -0.55
C LEU A 76 14.38 -3.72 -0.13
N GLY A 77 15.34 -3.86 -1.05
CA GLY A 77 16.74 -3.51 -0.77
C GLY A 77 16.99 -2.01 -0.62
N ASP A 78 16.02 -1.18 -1.02
CA ASP A 78 16.04 0.27 -0.84
C ASP A 78 15.21 0.72 0.38
N MET A 79 14.92 -0.20 1.30
CA MET A 79 14.09 0.06 2.47
C MET A 79 14.74 -0.46 3.76
N LYS A 80 14.58 0.30 4.85
CA LYS A 80 15.02 -0.14 6.17
C LYS A 80 14.06 0.33 7.25
N VAL A 81 13.45 -0.60 7.98
CA VAL A 81 12.61 -0.25 9.14
C VAL A 81 13.52 0.13 10.31
N VAL A 82 13.40 1.37 10.76
CA VAL A 82 14.22 1.94 11.84
C VAL A 82 13.59 1.68 13.21
N SER A 83 12.26 1.76 13.31
CA SER A 83 11.54 1.56 14.58
C SER A 83 10.09 1.13 14.39
N GLY A 84 9.47 0.60 15.46
CA GLY A 84 8.03 0.33 15.55
C GLY A 84 7.56 -0.88 14.73
N LYS A 85 8.46 -1.80 14.43
CA LYS A 85 8.18 -3.04 13.71
C LYS A 85 7.14 -3.93 14.40
N ASP A 86 7.23 -4.01 15.72
CA ASP A 86 6.26 -4.64 16.63
C ASP A 86 4.87 -3.98 16.60
N GLN A 87 4.76 -2.78 16.01
CA GLN A 87 3.48 -2.09 15.84
C GLN A 87 2.74 -2.55 14.60
N LEU A 88 3.38 -3.22 13.63
CA LEU A 88 2.68 -3.63 12.42
C LEU A 88 1.69 -4.77 12.71
N ARG A 89 0.48 -4.64 12.17
CA ARG A 89 -0.59 -5.64 12.21
C ARG A 89 -1.05 -5.91 10.80
N GLY A 90 -1.23 -7.18 10.47
CA GLY A 90 -1.73 -7.61 9.17
C GLY A 90 -3.24 -7.71 9.14
N PHE A 91 -3.85 -7.40 8.01
CA PHE A 91 -5.25 -7.70 7.72
C PHE A 91 -5.44 -8.11 6.26
N LYS A 92 -6.48 -8.89 6.00
CA LYS A 92 -6.84 -9.39 4.66
C LYS A 92 -8.19 -8.86 4.23
N MET A 93 -8.39 -8.72 2.92
CA MET A 93 -9.69 -8.33 2.39
C MET A 93 -10.68 -9.48 2.28
N SER A 94 -10.18 -10.71 2.31
CA SER A 94 -10.99 -11.93 2.35
C SER A 94 -10.14 -13.08 2.86
N GLN A 95 -10.78 -14.15 3.33
CA GLN A 95 -10.09 -15.37 3.80
C GLN A 95 -9.13 -15.92 2.73
N LYS A 96 -9.57 -15.90 1.47
CA LYS A 96 -8.84 -16.45 0.32
C LYS A 96 -7.84 -15.47 -0.31
N SER A 97 -7.81 -14.20 0.12
CA SER A 97 -6.90 -13.21 -0.48
C SER A 97 -5.45 -13.64 -0.27
N PRO A 98 -4.63 -13.71 -1.33
CA PRO A 98 -3.19 -13.96 -1.20
C PRO A 98 -2.44 -12.73 -0.69
N LEU A 99 -3.10 -11.57 -0.65
CA LEU A 99 -2.53 -10.29 -0.26
C LEU A 99 -2.87 -9.98 1.20
N CYS A 100 -1.86 -9.58 1.96
CA CYS A 100 -2.00 -8.93 3.25
C CYS A 100 -1.70 -7.43 3.10
N ARG A 101 -2.41 -6.62 3.88
CA ARG A 101 -2.09 -5.21 4.11
C ARG A 101 -1.69 -5.02 5.56
N THR A 102 -1.00 -3.92 5.86
CA THR A 102 -0.58 -3.64 7.23
C THR A 102 -0.97 -2.25 7.68
N TYR A 103 -1.28 -2.14 8.96
CA TYR A 103 -1.44 -0.89 9.67
C TYR A 103 -0.65 -0.94 10.98
N THR A 104 -0.50 0.20 11.63
CA THR A 104 0.18 0.32 12.93
C THR A 104 -0.81 0.22 14.08
N ALA A 105 -0.55 -0.66 15.05
CA ALA A 105 -1.38 -0.85 16.24
C ALA A 105 -1.51 0.43 17.09
N CYS A 106 -0.47 1.26 17.11
CA CYS A 106 -0.45 2.48 17.92
C CYS A 106 -1.44 3.56 17.46
N CYS A 107 -1.60 3.77 16.15
CA CYS A 107 -2.41 4.87 15.63
C CYS A 107 -3.27 4.49 14.42
N CYS A 108 -3.40 3.20 14.10
CA CYS A 108 -4.18 2.67 12.98
C CYS A 108 -3.78 3.26 11.62
N THR A 109 -2.55 3.76 11.49
CA THR A 109 -2.05 4.30 10.21
C THR A 109 -1.70 3.13 9.30
N PRO A 110 -2.33 3.01 8.13
CA PRO A 110 -1.91 2.04 7.11
C PRO A 110 -0.50 2.40 6.63
N MET A 111 0.41 1.41 6.64
CA MET A 111 1.82 1.65 6.32
C MET A 111 2.25 0.94 5.05
N ILE A 112 2.06 -0.38 4.99
CA ILE A 112 2.61 -1.22 3.92
C ILE A 112 1.51 -2.06 3.29
N TYR A 113 1.46 -2.02 1.97
CA TYR A 113 0.65 -2.87 1.12
C TYR A 113 1.51 -3.99 0.53
N ILE A 114 0.96 -5.21 0.58
CA ILE A 114 1.35 -6.45 -0.13
C ILE A 114 2.09 -7.48 0.73
N GLY A 115 1.53 -8.70 0.75
CA GLY A 115 1.99 -9.86 1.54
C GLY A 115 2.96 -10.79 0.79
N GLN A 116 3.52 -11.76 1.50
CA GLN A 116 4.61 -12.65 1.06
C GLN A 116 4.42 -13.33 -0.31
N LYS A 117 3.19 -13.67 -0.72
CA LYS A 117 2.94 -14.40 -1.98
C LYS A 117 3.06 -13.56 -3.24
N PHE A 118 3.08 -12.24 -3.11
CA PHE A 118 3.53 -11.41 -4.22
C PHE A 118 5.06 -11.51 -4.18
N GLY A 119 5.61 -12.29 -5.11
CA GLY A 119 7.04 -12.46 -5.33
C GLY A 119 7.84 -11.23 -5.78
N PRO A 120 7.31 -10.00 -6.01
CA PRO A 120 8.21 -8.93 -6.37
C PRO A 120 8.86 -8.29 -5.15
N ARG A 121 10.14 -7.93 -5.31
CA ARG A 121 10.97 -7.22 -4.33
C ARG A 121 10.53 -5.77 -4.10
N TRP A 122 9.24 -5.45 -4.07
CA TRP A 122 8.78 -4.10 -3.73
C TRP A 122 7.62 -4.10 -2.74
N ARG A 123 7.46 -2.97 -2.08
CA ARG A 123 6.35 -2.70 -1.16
C ARG A 123 5.74 -1.35 -1.48
N ALA A 124 4.42 -1.31 -1.52
CA ALA A 124 3.69 -0.07 -1.60
C ALA A 124 3.56 0.52 -0.19
N PHE A 125 3.92 1.78 -0.03
CA PHE A 125 3.72 2.57 1.17
C PHE A 125 2.54 3.52 0.99
N ASN A 126 1.88 3.87 2.09
CA ASN A 126 0.98 5.01 2.12
C ASN A 126 1.78 6.28 1.78
N LEU A 127 1.51 6.87 0.62
CA LEU A 127 2.23 8.05 0.12
C LEU A 127 2.18 9.21 1.13
N ASN A 128 1.03 9.39 1.80
CA ASN A 128 0.81 10.48 2.74
C ASN A 128 1.68 10.37 4.02
N CYS A 129 2.33 9.22 4.23
CA CYS A 129 3.26 9.00 5.34
C CYS A 129 4.73 9.32 4.97
N ILE A 130 5.01 9.69 3.72
CA ILE A 130 6.36 9.82 3.18
C ILE A 130 6.79 11.28 3.12
N THR A 131 7.97 11.56 3.68
CA THR A 131 8.61 12.88 3.63
C THR A 131 10.05 12.77 3.12
N SER A 132 10.55 13.81 2.46
CA SER A 132 11.96 13.99 2.15
C SER A 132 12.82 13.90 3.42
N ALA A 133 13.93 13.15 3.35
CA ALA A 133 14.86 13.03 4.48
C ALA A 133 15.68 14.31 4.70
N LYS A 134 15.82 15.15 3.67
CA LYS A 134 16.63 16.38 3.69
C LYS A 134 15.96 17.52 4.44
N ASP A 135 14.65 17.71 4.22
CA ASP A 135 13.92 18.89 4.70
C ASP A 135 12.57 18.55 5.35
N GLY A 136 12.18 17.28 5.40
CA GLY A 136 10.91 16.84 6.00
C GLY A 136 9.67 17.22 5.18
N SER A 137 9.83 17.75 3.96
CA SER A 137 8.70 18.09 3.10
C SER A 137 7.95 16.82 2.64
N PRO A 138 6.61 16.84 2.52
CA PRO A 138 5.86 15.70 1.98
C PRO A 138 6.30 15.35 0.56
N LEU A 139 6.37 14.06 0.24
CA LEU A 139 6.60 13.61 -1.13
C LEU A 139 5.41 14.01 -2.01
N LYS A 140 5.66 14.80 -3.06
CA LYS A 140 4.67 15.28 -4.03
C LYS A 140 5.02 14.85 -5.45
N PRO A 141 4.84 13.56 -5.77
CA PRO A 141 5.10 13.03 -7.10
C PRO A 141 3.95 13.40 -8.04
N GLU A 142 4.19 13.30 -9.35
CA GLU A 142 3.10 13.29 -10.32
C GLU A 142 2.24 12.04 -10.08
N MET A 143 0.94 12.25 -9.84
CA MET A 143 0.02 11.18 -9.48
C MET A 143 -0.58 10.52 -10.73
N THR A 144 -0.47 9.20 -10.81
CA THR A 144 -1.22 8.41 -11.81
C THR A 144 -2.46 7.79 -11.17
N ASN A 145 -3.66 8.15 -11.63
CA ASN A 145 -4.91 7.58 -11.16
C ASN A 145 -5.25 6.32 -11.97
N VAL A 146 -5.34 5.18 -11.29
CA VAL A 146 -5.52 3.87 -11.92
C VAL A 146 -6.75 3.15 -11.39
N MET A 147 -7.23 2.18 -12.17
CA MET A 147 -8.39 1.35 -11.83
C MET A 147 -9.72 2.12 -11.82
N GLY A 148 -9.83 3.16 -12.66
CA GLY A 148 -11.02 4.01 -12.79
C GLY A 148 -12.33 3.26 -13.05
N LYS A 149 -12.27 2.10 -13.72
CA LYS A 149 -13.43 1.23 -13.94
C LYS A 149 -14.12 0.77 -12.64
N PHE A 150 -13.41 0.79 -11.51
CA PHE A 150 -13.91 0.39 -10.20
C PHE A 150 -14.13 1.58 -9.26
N ALA A 151 -13.78 2.79 -9.70
CA ALA A 151 -13.88 3.98 -8.88
C ALA A 151 -15.34 4.34 -8.59
N LEU A 152 -15.57 4.95 -7.43
CA LEU A 152 -16.80 5.68 -7.18
C LEU A 152 -16.85 6.87 -8.13
N LYS A 153 -17.92 7.00 -8.91
CA LYS A 153 -18.07 8.06 -9.91
C LYS A 153 -17.80 9.44 -9.32
N GLU A 154 -18.34 9.71 -8.14
CA GLU A 154 -18.16 10.99 -7.44
C GLU A 154 -16.70 11.27 -7.07
N ALA A 155 -15.92 10.25 -6.70
CA ALA A 155 -14.50 10.40 -6.42
C ALA A 155 -13.68 10.57 -7.72
N TRP A 156 -14.04 9.81 -8.75
CA TRP A 156 -13.36 9.81 -10.05
C TRP A 156 -13.52 11.14 -10.82
N ASP A 157 -14.72 11.71 -10.76
CA ASP A 157 -15.05 12.98 -11.43
C ASP A 157 -14.30 14.16 -10.81
N LYS A 158 -13.91 14.05 -9.53
CA LYS A 158 -13.24 15.11 -8.76
C LYS A 158 -11.73 15.09 -8.87
N ILE A 159 -11.14 14.07 -9.50
CA ILE A 159 -9.72 14.07 -9.83
C ILE A 159 -9.43 15.29 -10.74
N PRO A 160 -8.44 16.14 -10.39
CA PRO A 160 -8.10 17.34 -11.15
C PRO A 160 -7.87 17.08 -12.65
N ALA A 161 -8.24 18.05 -13.49
CA ALA A 161 -8.17 17.93 -14.95
C ALA A 161 -6.74 17.73 -15.51
N GLY A 162 -5.71 17.96 -14.71
CA GLY A 162 -4.30 17.75 -15.08
C GLY A 162 -3.68 16.43 -14.62
N GLU A 163 -4.40 15.62 -13.84
CA GLU A 163 -3.88 14.32 -13.40
C GLU A 163 -4.25 13.21 -14.37
N ALA A 164 -3.31 12.30 -14.64
CA ALA A 164 -3.54 11.18 -15.54
C ALA A 164 -4.61 10.23 -14.97
N LYS A 165 -5.65 9.94 -15.77
CA LYS A 165 -6.76 9.04 -15.43
C LYS A 165 -6.74 7.81 -16.32
N HIS A 166 -6.74 6.63 -15.72
CA HIS A 166 -6.77 5.36 -16.44
C HIS A 166 -7.76 4.38 -15.84
N ASP A 167 -8.65 3.84 -16.68
CA ASP A 167 -9.64 2.84 -16.27
C ASP A 167 -9.00 1.54 -15.77
N MET A 168 -7.79 1.24 -16.26
CA MET A 168 -6.94 0.09 -15.93
C MET A 168 -5.48 0.56 -15.81
N ILE A 169 -4.55 -0.36 -15.51
CA ILE A 169 -3.12 -0.04 -15.52
C ILE A 169 -2.72 0.39 -16.95
N PRO A 170 -2.05 1.55 -17.13
CA PRO A 170 -1.63 2.04 -18.44
C PRO A 170 -0.77 1.03 -19.19
N TRP A 171 -0.97 0.91 -20.50
CA TRP A 171 -0.16 0.02 -21.35
C TRP A 171 1.35 0.32 -21.28
N GLY A 172 1.74 1.59 -21.14
CA GLY A 172 3.17 1.96 -20.96
C GLY A 172 3.76 1.51 -19.61
N LEU A 173 2.93 1.34 -18.58
CA LEU A 173 3.35 0.81 -17.28
C LEU A 173 3.25 -0.72 -17.23
N LEU A 174 2.48 -1.33 -18.14
CA LEU A 174 2.23 -2.76 -18.15
C LEU A 174 3.51 -3.59 -18.31
N PRO A 175 4.48 -3.28 -19.21
CA PRO A 175 5.76 -3.99 -19.26
C PRO A 175 6.58 -3.89 -17.96
N ARG A 176 6.48 -2.78 -17.23
CA ARG A 176 7.17 -2.63 -15.92
C ARG A 176 6.47 -3.44 -14.84
N VAL A 177 5.14 -3.40 -14.79
CA VAL A 177 4.33 -4.16 -13.83
C VAL A 177 4.41 -5.67 -14.11
N LEU A 178 4.22 -6.08 -15.36
CA LEU A 178 4.40 -7.48 -15.80
C LEU A 178 5.86 -7.90 -15.69
N GLY A 179 6.81 -7.02 -16.01
CA GLY A 179 8.24 -7.29 -15.82
C GLY A 179 8.57 -7.65 -14.37
N VAL A 180 7.77 -7.17 -13.43
CA VAL A 180 8.00 -7.39 -12.00
C VAL A 180 7.13 -8.53 -11.45
N ILE A 181 5.95 -8.75 -12.03
CA ILE A 181 5.04 -9.84 -11.61
C ILE A 181 5.37 -11.16 -12.35
N PHE A 182 5.60 -11.11 -13.66
CA PHE A 182 5.80 -12.27 -14.54
C PHE A 182 7.25 -12.69 -14.70
N ILE A 183 8.25 -11.80 -14.76
CA ILE A 183 9.65 -12.24 -14.94
C ILE A 183 10.11 -13.13 -13.78
N PRO A 184 9.84 -12.81 -12.49
CA PRO A 184 10.18 -13.73 -11.38
C PRO A 184 9.42 -15.06 -11.41
N TRP A 185 8.28 -15.12 -12.11
CA TRP A 185 7.49 -16.35 -12.30
C TRP A 185 8.02 -17.18 -13.47
N LEU A 186 8.36 -16.55 -14.60
CA LEU A 186 8.89 -17.19 -15.82
C LEU A 186 10.34 -17.64 -15.65
N PHE A 187 11.11 -16.95 -14.83
CA PHE A 187 12.52 -17.23 -14.57
C PHE A 187 12.74 -17.30 -13.05
N PRO A 188 12.49 -18.47 -12.42
CA PRO A 188 12.63 -18.64 -10.96
C PRO A 188 14.04 -18.31 -10.44
N GLY A 189 15.07 -18.41 -11.28
CA GLY A 189 16.45 -18.00 -10.99
C GLY A 189 16.78 -16.53 -11.26
N SER A 190 15.88 -15.79 -11.95
CA SER A 190 15.94 -14.34 -12.07
C SER A 190 15.16 -13.64 -10.95
N GLN A 191 14.68 -14.39 -9.95
CA GLN A 191 14.29 -13.78 -8.69
C GLN A 191 15.50 -12.97 -8.24
N ILE A 192 15.40 -11.66 -8.41
CA ILE A 192 16.33 -10.71 -7.82
C ILE A 192 16.32 -11.13 -6.34
N THR A 193 17.45 -11.59 -5.83
CA THR A 193 17.53 -12.71 -4.89
C THR A 193 16.88 -12.61 -3.53
N VAL A 194 16.14 -11.58 -3.08
CA VAL A 194 15.79 -11.35 -1.65
C VAL A 194 16.87 -11.95 -0.74
N ASP A 195 17.96 -11.22 -0.55
CA ASP A 195 19.13 -11.70 0.22
C ASP A 195 18.61 -12.37 1.50
N GLU A 196 19.21 -13.45 1.99
CA GLU A 196 18.63 -14.16 3.14
C GLU A 196 18.41 -13.25 4.36
N GLU A 197 19.17 -12.16 4.45
CA GLU A 197 18.97 -11.06 5.39
C GLU A 197 17.66 -10.29 5.14
N ASP A 198 17.27 -10.05 3.89
CA ASP A 198 15.98 -9.44 3.48
C ASP A 198 14.78 -10.34 3.83
N LYS A 199 14.91 -11.67 3.64
CA LYS A 199 13.85 -12.65 4.01
C LYS A 199 13.59 -12.63 5.51
N ASN A 200 14.63 -12.29 6.27
CA ASN A 200 14.64 -12.14 7.72
C ASN A 200 14.58 -10.67 8.14
N ILE A 201 13.84 -9.81 7.42
CA ILE A 201 13.34 -8.55 7.99
C ILE A 201 11.96 -8.82 8.60
N PRO A 202 11.85 -9.29 9.87
CA PRO A 202 10.55 -9.53 10.48
C PRO A 202 9.67 -8.26 10.41
N GLY A 203 8.36 -8.42 10.27
CA GLY A 203 7.40 -7.30 10.20
C GLY A 203 7.26 -6.62 8.83
N LEU A 204 8.24 -6.74 7.91
CA LEU A 204 8.06 -6.37 6.49
C LEU A 204 7.39 -7.47 5.67
N PHE A 205 7.44 -8.68 6.21
CA PHE A 205 6.77 -9.87 5.72
C PHE A 205 5.84 -10.35 6.83
N ILE A 206 4.54 -10.16 6.63
CA ILE A 206 3.52 -10.86 7.39
C ILE A 206 3.05 -12.00 6.50
N ASP A 207 3.19 -13.23 6.99
CA ASP A 207 2.63 -14.39 6.32
C ASP A 207 1.11 -14.24 6.28
N ALA A 208 0.54 -14.24 5.08
CA ALA A 208 -0.90 -14.11 4.89
C ALA A 208 -1.68 -15.30 5.50
N ALA A 209 -1.01 -16.42 5.79
CA ALA A 209 -1.60 -17.55 6.50
C ALA A 209 -1.74 -17.28 8.02
N THR A 210 -0.88 -16.46 8.61
CA THR A 210 -0.93 -16.14 10.05
C THR A 210 -1.87 -14.98 10.37
N VAL A 211 -2.41 -14.31 9.36
CA VAL A 211 -3.31 -13.16 9.52
C VAL A 211 -4.73 -13.61 9.73
N THR A 212 -5.25 -13.36 10.93
CA THR A 212 -6.62 -13.69 11.34
C THR A 212 -7.58 -12.50 11.18
N GLU A 213 -7.08 -11.27 11.11
CA GLU A 213 -7.91 -10.08 10.92
C GLU A 213 -8.36 -9.98 9.47
N ILE A 214 -9.68 -10.05 9.25
CA ILE A 214 -10.28 -10.09 7.92
C ILE A 214 -11.37 -9.01 7.83
N VAL A 215 -11.30 -8.24 6.76
CA VAL A 215 -12.29 -7.23 6.41
C VAL A 215 -13.59 -7.91 5.99
N THR A 216 -14.71 -7.40 6.49
CA THR A 216 -16.05 -7.94 6.21
C THR A 216 -16.69 -7.27 5.00
N ALA A 217 -17.72 -7.91 4.43
CA ALA A 217 -18.55 -7.32 3.38
C ALA A 217 -19.14 -5.96 3.78
N GLU A 218 -19.48 -5.78 5.05
CA GLU A 218 -19.99 -4.51 5.59
C GLU A 218 -19.01 -3.35 5.40
N THR A 219 -17.70 -3.62 5.45
CA THR A 219 -16.67 -2.60 5.24
C THR A 219 -16.71 -2.06 3.81
N TYR A 220 -16.92 -2.93 2.82
CA TYR A 220 -17.07 -2.53 1.42
C TYR A 220 -18.33 -1.69 1.21
N VAL A 221 -19.46 -2.13 1.80
CA VAL A 221 -20.74 -1.41 1.75
C VAL A 221 -20.59 -0.01 2.35
N LYS A 222 -19.97 0.11 3.53
CA LYS A 222 -19.75 1.40 4.19
C LYS A 222 -18.73 2.28 3.47
N ALA A 223 -17.76 1.68 2.79
CA ALA A 223 -16.85 2.39 1.89
C ALA A 223 -17.52 2.78 0.55
N GLY A 224 -18.79 2.44 0.34
CA GLY A 224 -19.56 2.75 -0.87
C GLY A 224 -19.17 1.94 -2.10
N VAL A 225 -18.26 0.97 -1.97
CA VAL A 225 -17.69 0.21 -3.09
C VAL A 225 -18.31 -1.18 -3.24
N LYS A 226 -18.15 -1.78 -4.42
CA LYS A 226 -18.73 -3.08 -4.72
C LYS A 226 -18.08 -4.18 -3.88
N VAL A 227 -18.91 -4.96 -3.17
CA VAL A 227 -18.49 -6.15 -2.42
C VAL A 227 -18.00 -7.23 -3.39
N PRO A 228 -16.76 -7.77 -3.23
CA PRO A 228 -16.29 -8.90 -4.03
C PRO A 228 -17.15 -10.15 -3.84
N LYS A 229 -17.38 -10.92 -4.91
CA LYS A 229 -18.16 -12.18 -4.86
C LYS A 229 -17.69 -13.13 -3.75
N ALA A 230 -16.37 -13.24 -3.56
CA ALA A 230 -15.76 -14.08 -2.53
C ALA A 230 -16.19 -13.76 -1.09
N LEU A 231 -16.71 -12.55 -0.82
CA LEU A 231 -17.27 -12.16 0.48
C LEU A 231 -18.80 -12.25 0.54
N GLN A 232 -19.47 -12.41 -0.60
CA GLN A 232 -20.93 -12.55 -0.67
C GLN A 232 -21.38 -13.97 -0.32
N GLU A 233 -20.53 -14.96 -0.60
CA GLU A 233 -20.81 -16.39 -0.45
C GLU A 233 -20.46 -16.94 0.95
N ALA A 234 -19.80 -16.16 1.80
CA ALA A 234 -19.30 -16.59 3.11
C ALA A 234 -20.33 -16.47 4.25
N LYS A 235 -21.62 -16.72 3.96
CA LYS A 235 -22.70 -16.69 4.96
C LYS A 235 -22.71 -17.94 5.85
#